data_AF-A0A7W9ZC89-F1
#
_entry.id   AF-A0A7W9ZC89-F1
#
_cell.length_a   1.000
_cell.length_b   1.000
_cell.length_c   1.000
_cell.angle_alpha   90.00
_cell.angle_beta   90.00
_cell.angle_gamma   90.00
#
_symmetry.space_group_name_H-M   'P 1'
#
loop_
_entity.id
_entity.type
_entity.pdbx_description
1 polymer ?
#
loop_
_entity_poly.entity_id
_entity_poly.type
_entity_poly.pdbx_seq_one_letter_code
_entity_poly.pdbx_strand_id
1 'polypeptide(L)'
;MKIVNILFCLFLFVLNSCNANDNDTFNNNSVQQAESRKKRALDQKEPQQEKITLTAEEKKMFDSLVNVFKYTVEKLSGDTNGCNNENKNKCAGFFDWLSSIDTQKQKELAKAFTKTYDFLESKRKSKANNKDFDTYIKGAIDCKNNDNNKYGNGSDNEIRQYFKGVVDSTFSHKNSNDEIYKCLKDELLNDTTKHYEGLTANWEN
;
A
#
# COMPACT_ATOMS: atom_id res chain seq x y z
N MET A 1 15.52 40.87 19.95
CA MET A 1 16.49 40.63 18.86
C MET A 1 17.06 39.22 19.06
N LYS A 2 17.02 38.26 18.13
CA LYS A 2 16.82 38.30 16.67
C LYS A 2 15.93 37.11 16.25
N ILE A 3 15.02 37.40 15.34
CA ILE A 3 14.19 36.44 14.60
C ILE A 3 15.09 35.87 13.50
N VAL A 4 15.19 34.53 13.41
CA VAL A 4 15.79 33.87 12.25
C VAL A 4 14.68 33.56 11.27
N ASN A 5 14.76 34.26 10.14
CA ASN A 5 13.85 34.25 9.02
C ASN A 5 14.23 33.06 8.12
N ILE A 6 13.43 31.99 8.09
CA ILE A 6 13.57 30.93 7.08
C ILE A 6 12.51 31.18 6.00
N LEU A 7 12.98 31.91 4.99
CA LEU A 7 12.38 32.15 3.70
C LEU A 7 12.68 30.95 2.78
N PHE A 8 11.82 30.73 1.77
CA PHE A 8 11.98 29.81 0.61
C PHE A 8 11.65 28.33 0.91
N CYS A 9 10.74 27.62 0.24
CA CYS A 9 10.24 27.74 -1.13
C CYS A 9 8.72 27.47 -1.20
N LEU A 10 7.96 28.50 -1.55
CA LEU A 10 6.66 28.35 -2.20
C LEU A 10 6.92 27.87 -3.62
N PHE A 11 6.84 26.56 -3.87
CA PHE A 11 6.71 26.08 -5.24
C PHE A 11 5.31 26.45 -5.75
N LEU A 12 5.30 27.51 -6.55
CA LEU A 12 4.23 27.90 -7.44
C LEU A 12 3.93 26.72 -8.37
N PHE A 13 2.87 25.96 -8.09
CA PHE A 13 2.22 25.19 -9.15
C PHE A 13 1.51 26.18 -10.07
N VAL A 14 2.23 26.55 -11.11
CA VAL A 14 1.71 27.29 -12.27
C VAL A 14 0.53 26.50 -12.80
N LEU A 15 -0.64 27.12 -12.71
CA LEU A 15 -1.87 26.74 -13.37
C LEU A 15 -1.62 26.72 -14.89
N ASN A 16 -1.41 25.53 -15.45
CA ASN A 16 -1.73 25.29 -16.86
C ASN A 16 -3.19 24.89 -16.93
N SER A 17 -4.06 25.89 -16.82
CA SER A 17 -5.32 25.89 -17.53
C SER A 17 -5.00 25.89 -19.02
N CYS A 18 -5.20 24.74 -19.69
CA CYS A 18 -5.33 24.69 -21.13
C CYS A 18 -6.54 25.56 -21.50
N ASN A 19 -6.26 26.80 -21.89
CA ASN A 19 -7.23 27.62 -22.56
C ASN A 19 -7.37 27.14 -23.99
N ALA A 20 -8.62 27.12 -24.43
CA ALA A 20 -9.06 26.74 -25.75
C ALA A 20 -8.34 27.56 -26.82
N ASN A 21 -7.97 26.90 -27.91
CA ASN A 21 -7.56 27.58 -29.12
C ASN A 21 -8.72 28.45 -29.61
N ASP A 22 -8.45 29.75 -29.73
CA ASP A 22 -9.10 30.62 -30.70
C ASP A 22 -8.86 30.07 -32.11
N ASN A 23 -9.88 30.14 -32.95
CA ASN A 23 -9.71 30.35 -34.38
C ASN A 23 -10.93 31.11 -34.91
N ASP A 24 -10.68 32.40 -35.11
CA ASP A 24 -11.15 33.27 -36.18
C ASP A 24 -12.57 33.13 -36.75
N THR A 25 -13.29 34.21 -36.53
CA THR A 25 -14.43 34.67 -37.31
C THR A 25 -14.00 34.94 -38.76
N PHE A 26 -14.52 34.19 -39.73
CA PHE A 26 -14.74 34.69 -41.08
C PHE A 26 -16.15 34.34 -41.58
N ASN A 27 -16.64 35.30 -42.33
CA ASN A 27 -18.03 35.62 -42.61
C ASN A 27 -18.51 34.97 -43.92
N ASN A 28 -19.81 34.66 -43.97
CA ASN A 28 -20.72 34.62 -45.13
C ASN A 28 -20.66 33.53 -46.25
N ASN A 29 -21.82 32.87 -46.33
CA ASN A 29 -22.66 32.57 -47.51
C ASN A 29 -22.35 31.41 -48.47
N SER A 30 -23.31 30.48 -48.46
CA SER A 30 -23.89 29.70 -49.58
C SER A 30 -22.97 28.85 -50.47
N VAL A 31 -23.27 27.55 -50.53
CA VAL A 31 -23.80 26.85 -51.72
C VAL A 31 -23.90 25.35 -51.41
N GLN A 32 -25.08 24.78 -51.62
CA GLN A 32 -25.31 23.33 -51.70
C GLN A 32 -24.64 22.79 -52.98
N GLN A 33 -23.86 21.70 -52.89
CA GLN A 33 -24.00 20.60 -53.85
C GLN A 33 -23.34 19.30 -53.35
N ALA A 34 -24.09 18.22 -53.52
CA ALA A 34 -23.74 16.84 -53.21
C ALA A 34 -22.65 16.29 -54.15
N GLU A 35 -21.80 15.37 -53.67
CA GLU A 35 -21.83 13.95 -54.09
C GLU A 35 -20.69 13.11 -53.50
N SER A 36 -20.98 11.81 -53.46
CA SER A 36 -20.32 10.69 -52.83
C SER A 36 -18.79 10.61 -52.87
N ARG A 37 -18.19 10.16 -51.74
CA ARG A 37 -17.02 9.26 -51.74
C ARG A 37 -16.82 8.62 -50.35
N LYS A 38 -17.07 7.31 -50.30
CA LYS A 38 -16.61 6.29 -49.32
C LYS A 38 -16.52 6.72 -47.84
N LYS A 39 -17.54 6.34 -47.06
CA LYS A 39 -17.40 6.06 -45.63
C LYS A 39 -16.35 4.97 -45.45
N ARG A 40 -15.11 5.35 -45.18
CA ARG A 40 -14.11 4.45 -44.61
C ARG A 40 -14.53 4.34 -43.13
N ALA A 41 -15.19 3.25 -42.76
CA ALA A 41 -15.40 2.93 -41.36
C ALA A 41 -14.01 2.82 -40.74
N LEU A 42 -13.61 3.86 -40.00
CA LEU A 42 -12.45 3.82 -39.16
C LEU A 42 -12.90 3.00 -37.95
N ASP A 43 -12.77 1.68 -38.05
CA ASP A 43 -12.82 0.82 -36.87
C ASP A 43 -11.64 1.22 -35.99
N GLN A 44 -11.85 2.24 -35.15
CA GLN A 44 -11.05 2.47 -33.97
C GLN A 44 -11.28 1.25 -33.09
N LYS A 45 -10.45 0.23 -33.28
CA LYS A 45 -10.24 -0.81 -32.29
C LYS A 45 -9.62 -0.09 -31.10
N GLU A 46 -10.47 0.41 -30.22
CA GLU A 46 -10.10 0.93 -28.91
C GLU A 46 -9.13 -0.09 -28.31
N PRO A 47 -7.92 0.31 -27.89
CA PRO A 47 -6.97 -0.64 -27.33
C PRO A 47 -7.68 -1.30 -26.15
N GLN A 48 -7.90 -2.61 -26.24
CA GLN A 48 -8.43 -3.39 -25.13
C GLN A 48 -7.49 -3.14 -23.95
N GLN A 49 -7.90 -2.27 -23.05
CA GLN A 49 -7.20 -1.99 -21.82
C GLN A 49 -7.16 -3.32 -21.08
N GLU A 50 -5.99 -3.98 -21.07
CA GLU A 50 -5.80 -5.23 -20.34
C GLU A 50 -6.28 -4.97 -18.92
N LYS A 51 -7.37 -5.64 -18.53
CA LYS A 51 -7.90 -5.53 -17.19
C LYS A 51 -6.82 -6.05 -16.25
N ILE A 52 -6.25 -5.15 -15.46
CA ILE A 52 -5.20 -5.49 -14.51
C ILE A 52 -5.76 -6.55 -13.57
N THR A 53 -5.10 -7.71 -13.56
CA THR A 53 -5.40 -8.84 -12.69
C THR A 53 -4.18 -9.18 -11.84
N LEU A 54 -4.42 -9.73 -10.65
CA LEU A 54 -3.38 -10.28 -9.80
C LEU A 54 -2.99 -11.66 -10.30
N THR A 55 -1.71 -11.99 -10.29
CA THR A 55 -1.29 -13.39 -10.38
C THR A 55 -1.72 -14.15 -9.12
N ALA A 56 -1.65 -15.48 -9.13
CA ALA A 56 -1.96 -16.29 -7.96
C ALA A 56 -1.04 -15.95 -6.78
N GLU A 57 0.24 -15.70 -7.04
CA GLU A 57 1.24 -15.31 -6.04
C GLU A 57 0.96 -13.92 -5.49
N GLU A 58 0.70 -12.94 -6.36
CA GLU A 58 0.35 -11.57 -5.95
C GLU A 58 -0.92 -11.57 -5.09
N LYS A 59 -1.94 -12.33 -5.50
CA LYS A 59 -3.18 -12.48 -4.72
C LYS A 59 -2.92 -13.11 -3.36
N LYS A 60 -2.13 -14.18 -3.31
CA LYS A 60 -1.77 -14.84 -2.04
C LYS A 60 -1.05 -13.88 -1.10
N MET A 61 -0.07 -13.13 -1.59
CA MET A 61 0.67 -12.15 -0.76
C MET A 61 -0.24 -11.03 -0.28
N PHE A 62 -1.10 -10.49 -1.16
CA PHE A 62 -2.06 -9.45 -0.79
C PHE A 62 -3.06 -9.94 0.27
N ASP A 63 -3.66 -11.11 0.07
CA ASP A 63 -4.59 -11.70 1.03
C ASP A 63 -3.90 -11.92 2.38
N SER A 64 -2.66 -12.42 2.37
CA SER A 64 -1.86 -12.61 3.59
C SER A 64 -1.60 -11.27 4.28
N LEU A 65 -1.18 -10.23 3.54
CA LEU A 65 -0.97 -8.87 4.04
C LEU A 65 -2.22 -8.35 4.75
N VAL A 66 -3.38 -8.41 4.08
CA VAL A 66 -4.65 -7.95 4.66
C VAL A 66 -4.97 -8.72 5.94
N ASN A 67 -4.86 -10.05 5.89
CA ASN A 67 -5.19 -10.92 7.01
C ASN A 67 -4.30 -10.66 8.24
N VAL A 68 -2.99 -10.58 8.06
CA VAL A 68 -2.04 -10.44 9.19
C VAL A 68 -2.10 -9.04 9.80
N PHE A 69 -2.22 -7.99 8.99
CA PHE A 69 -2.33 -6.63 9.53
C PHE A 69 -3.69 -6.38 10.19
N LYS A 70 -4.78 -6.88 9.62
CA LYS A 70 -6.10 -6.83 10.27
C LYS A 70 -6.06 -7.55 11.62
N TYR A 71 -5.46 -8.73 11.68
CA TYR A 71 -5.27 -9.46 12.93
C TYR A 71 -4.38 -8.71 13.94
N THR A 72 -3.33 -8.05 13.46
CA THR A 72 -2.45 -7.22 14.29
C THR A 72 -3.23 -6.08 14.94
N VAL A 73 -4.03 -5.34 14.15
CA VAL A 73 -4.92 -4.29 14.65
C VAL A 73 -5.91 -4.86 15.67
N GLU A 74 -6.48 -6.04 15.41
CA GLU A 74 -7.44 -6.66 16.31
C GLU A 74 -6.84 -7.04 17.67
N LYS A 75 -5.63 -7.59 17.66
CA LYS A 75 -4.95 -8.13 18.84
C LYS A 75 -4.15 -7.10 19.61
N LEU A 76 -3.54 -6.14 18.91
CA LEU A 76 -2.57 -5.22 19.48
C LEU A 76 -3.09 -3.79 19.59
N SER A 77 -4.39 -3.54 19.38
CA SER A 77 -4.96 -2.19 19.48
C SER A 77 -4.60 -1.50 20.78
N GLY A 78 -4.61 -2.20 21.92
CA GLY A 78 -4.22 -1.63 23.22
C GLY A 78 -2.75 -1.21 23.33
N ASP A 79 -1.88 -1.73 22.46
CA ASP A 79 -0.44 -1.51 22.47
C ASP A 79 0.04 -0.60 21.31
N THR A 80 -0.86 -0.25 20.38
CA THR A 80 -0.56 0.60 19.21
C THR A 80 -1.12 2.01 19.41
N ASN A 81 -0.31 3.03 19.15
CA ASN A 81 -0.73 4.43 19.24
C ASN A 81 -1.65 4.81 18.07
N GLY A 82 -1.34 4.34 16.85
CA GLY A 82 -2.11 4.68 15.64
C GLY A 82 -3.46 3.96 15.54
N CYS A 83 -3.58 2.79 16.15
CA CYS A 83 -4.77 1.93 16.14
C CYS A 83 -5.24 1.56 17.54
N ASN A 84 -5.21 2.54 18.46
CA ASN A 84 -5.71 2.37 19.82
C ASN A 84 -7.19 1.92 19.85
N ASN A 85 -7.71 1.53 21.01
CA ASN A 85 -9.09 1.02 21.12
C ASN A 85 -10.16 1.98 20.55
N GLU A 86 -9.90 3.29 20.55
CA GLU A 86 -10.78 4.30 19.97
C GLU A 86 -10.71 4.31 18.43
N ASN A 87 -9.52 4.10 17.86
CA ASN A 87 -9.27 4.14 16.41
C ASN A 87 -9.25 2.75 15.74
N LYS A 88 -9.39 1.66 16.49
CA LYS A 88 -9.37 0.28 15.99
C LYS A 88 -10.33 0.06 14.82
N ASN A 89 -11.55 0.61 14.89
CA ASN A 89 -12.55 0.46 13.83
C ASN A 89 -12.14 1.15 12.53
N LYS A 90 -11.47 2.31 12.62
CA LYS A 90 -10.90 2.99 11.45
C LYS A 90 -9.79 2.14 10.81
N CYS A 91 -8.91 1.56 11.63
CA CYS A 91 -7.83 0.71 11.12
C CYS A 91 -8.36 -0.58 10.50
N ALA A 92 -9.31 -1.26 11.14
CA ALA A 92 -9.95 -2.45 10.56
C ALA A 92 -10.71 -2.11 9.28
N GLY A 93 -11.45 -1.00 9.28
CA GLY A 93 -12.18 -0.51 8.10
C GLY A 93 -11.28 -0.13 6.92
N PHE A 94 -10.04 0.31 7.18
CA PHE A 94 -9.06 0.51 6.11
C PHE A 94 -8.73 -0.80 5.38
N PHE A 95 -8.51 -1.90 6.09
CA PHE A 95 -8.21 -3.19 5.45
C PHE A 95 -9.41 -3.78 4.70
N ASP A 96 -10.62 -3.52 5.19
CA ASP A 96 -11.85 -3.85 4.46
C ASP A 96 -11.98 -3.01 3.17
N TRP A 97 -11.71 -1.70 3.26
CA TRP A 97 -11.66 -0.81 2.09
C TRP A 97 -10.59 -1.25 1.09
N LEU A 98 -9.42 -1.63 1.56
CA LEU A 98 -8.31 -2.07 0.72
C LEU A 98 -8.66 -3.33 -0.09
N SER A 99 -9.46 -4.22 0.49
CA SER A 99 -9.96 -5.42 -0.19
C SER A 99 -10.98 -5.09 -1.30
N SER A 100 -11.64 -3.92 -1.21
CA SER A 100 -12.66 -3.47 -2.17
C SER A 100 -12.13 -2.55 -3.28
N ILE A 101 -10.85 -2.16 -3.22
CA ILE A 101 -10.27 -1.16 -4.12
C ILE A 101 -9.85 -1.75 -5.47
N ASP A 102 -9.50 -0.86 -6.40
CA ASP A 102 -8.89 -1.21 -7.69
C ASP A 102 -7.71 -2.19 -7.55
N THR A 103 -7.67 -3.17 -8.46
CA THR A 103 -6.69 -4.24 -8.51
C THR A 103 -5.25 -3.73 -8.62
N GLN A 104 -5.02 -2.58 -9.25
CA GLN A 104 -3.67 -2.03 -9.38
C GLN A 104 -3.07 -1.64 -8.02
N LYS A 105 -3.86 -1.02 -7.12
CA LYS A 105 -3.40 -0.75 -5.74
C LYS A 105 -3.12 -2.03 -4.95
N GLN A 106 -3.93 -3.07 -5.12
CA GLN A 106 -3.68 -4.38 -4.48
C GLN A 106 -2.36 -4.99 -4.97
N LYS A 107 -2.11 -4.91 -6.28
CA LYS A 107 -0.88 -5.40 -6.92
C LYS A 107 0.36 -4.65 -6.44
N GLU A 108 0.27 -3.33 -6.28
CA GLU A 108 1.34 -2.51 -5.73
C GLU A 108 1.71 -2.92 -4.31
N LEU A 109 0.74 -3.20 -3.44
CA LEU A 109 1.02 -3.65 -2.08
C LEU A 109 1.55 -5.08 -2.02
N ALA A 110 1.06 -5.99 -2.87
CA ALA A 110 1.62 -7.34 -2.98
C ALA A 110 3.12 -7.29 -3.31
N LYS A 111 3.49 -6.43 -4.28
CA LYS A 111 4.89 -6.20 -4.67
C LYS A 111 5.69 -5.52 -3.56
N ALA A 112 5.11 -4.53 -2.89
CA ALA A 112 5.75 -3.86 -1.76
C ALA A 112 6.07 -4.84 -0.61
N PHE A 113 5.18 -5.79 -0.36
CA PHE A 113 5.30 -6.75 0.73
C PHE A 113 6.26 -7.92 0.42
N THR A 114 6.62 -8.14 -0.84
CA THR A 114 7.38 -9.32 -1.28
C THR A 114 8.65 -9.57 -0.44
N LYS A 115 9.43 -8.51 -0.18
CA LYS A 115 10.68 -8.61 0.59
C LYS A 115 10.45 -9.18 1.99
N THR A 116 9.47 -8.62 2.72
CA THR A 116 9.09 -9.09 4.06
C THR A 116 8.49 -10.49 4.01
N TYR A 117 7.58 -10.73 3.06
CA TYR A 117 6.91 -12.01 2.89
C TYR A 117 7.92 -13.14 2.69
N ASP A 118 8.87 -12.98 1.77
CA ASP A 118 9.88 -13.99 1.46
C ASP A 118 10.79 -14.29 2.66
N PHE A 119 11.21 -13.24 3.37
CA PHE A 119 11.96 -13.39 4.61
C PHE A 119 11.19 -14.21 5.65
N LEU A 120 9.96 -13.81 5.97
CA LEU A 120 9.11 -14.48 6.95
C LEU A 120 8.77 -15.92 6.53
N GLU A 121 8.53 -16.16 5.24
CA GLU A 121 8.27 -17.49 4.69
C GLU A 121 9.50 -18.40 4.83
N SER A 122 10.70 -17.86 4.67
CA SER A 122 11.94 -18.62 4.94
C SER A 122 12.04 -19.05 6.41
N LYS A 123 11.68 -18.15 7.34
CA LYS A 123 11.70 -18.44 8.79
C LYS A 123 10.59 -19.41 9.18
N ARG A 124 9.40 -19.28 8.60
CA ARG A 124 8.34 -20.28 8.76
C ARG A 124 8.80 -21.65 8.32
N LYS A 125 9.40 -21.77 7.13
CA LYS A 125 9.90 -23.06 6.61
C LYS A 125 10.94 -23.71 7.52
N SER A 126 11.79 -22.94 8.19
CA SER A 126 12.81 -23.50 9.09
C SER A 126 12.30 -23.77 10.51
N LYS A 127 11.39 -22.93 11.05
CA LYS A 127 10.96 -23.00 12.45
C LYS A 127 9.57 -23.61 12.66
N ALA A 128 8.74 -23.70 11.61
CA ALA A 128 7.35 -24.16 11.67
C ALA A 128 6.85 -24.68 10.31
N ASN A 129 7.59 -25.61 9.69
CA ASN A 129 7.31 -26.11 8.34
C ASN A 129 5.88 -26.67 8.14
N ASN A 130 5.27 -27.16 9.22
CA ASN A 130 3.93 -27.74 9.28
C ASN A 130 2.80 -26.71 9.39
N LYS A 131 3.11 -25.41 9.52
CA LYS A 131 2.12 -24.33 9.58
C LYS A 131 2.09 -23.56 8.28
N ASP A 132 0.92 -23.06 7.87
CA ASP A 132 0.85 -22.06 6.80
C ASP A 132 1.38 -20.69 7.27
N PHE A 133 1.59 -19.77 6.32
CA PHE A 133 2.15 -18.44 6.57
C PHE A 133 1.31 -17.65 7.58
N ASP A 134 0.02 -17.48 7.34
CA ASP A 134 -0.86 -16.69 8.19
C ASP A 134 -0.90 -17.25 9.62
N THR A 135 -1.01 -18.58 9.77
CA THR A 135 -1.00 -19.24 11.08
C THR A 135 0.32 -19.03 11.82
N TYR A 136 1.45 -19.06 11.12
CA TYR A 136 2.76 -18.80 11.71
C TYR A 136 2.88 -17.35 12.22
N ILE A 137 2.47 -16.38 11.42
CA ILE A 137 2.52 -14.95 11.78
C ILE A 137 1.53 -14.62 12.90
N LYS A 138 0.29 -15.14 12.83
CA LYS A 138 -0.70 -14.96 13.91
C LYS A 138 -0.21 -15.54 15.24
N GLY A 139 0.43 -16.71 15.20
CA GLY A 139 1.07 -17.29 16.39
C GLY A 139 2.18 -16.41 16.96
N ALA A 140 2.92 -15.69 16.12
CA ALA A 140 3.90 -14.71 16.58
C ALA A 140 3.21 -13.47 17.20
N ILE A 141 2.13 -12.96 16.59
CA ILE A 141 1.37 -11.82 17.12
C ILE A 141 0.78 -12.13 18.50
N ASP A 142 0.27 -13.35 18.71
CA ASP A 142 -0.26 -13.80 20.00
C ASP A 142 0.84 -14.03 21.07
N CYS A 143 2.10 -14.19 20.66
CA CYS A 143 3.22 -14.47 21.57
C CYS A 143 4.05 -13.20 21.84
N LYS A 144 4.02 -12.68 23.08
CA LYS A 144 4.86 -11.52 23.46
C LYS A 144 6.35 -11.84 23.40
N ASN A 145 6.74 -13.07 23.76
CA ASN A 145 8.13 -13.51 23.80
C ASN A 145 8.52 -14.19 22.47
N ASN A 146 9.79 -14.55 22.34
CA ASN A 146 10.35 -15.07 21.10
C ASN A 146 10.15 -16.59 20.84
N ASP A 147 9.42 -17.29 21.72
CA ASP A 147 9.08 -18.73 21.68
C ASP A 147 10.27 -19.63 21.32
N ASN A 148 11.30 -19.67 22.17
CA ASN A 148 12.53 -20.45 21.94
C ASN A 148 13.16 -20.14 20.58
N ASN A 149 13.35 -18.86 20.28
CA ASN A 149 13.95 -18.35 19.04
C ASN A 149 13.17 -18.62 17.75
N LYS A 150 11.92 -19.07 17.88
CA LYS A 150 11.03 -19.30 16.73
C LYS A 150 10.63 -18.00 16.06
N TYR A 151 10.49 -16.91 16.82
CA TYR A 151 10.06 -15.60 16.32
C TYR A 151 11.15 -14.53 16.41
N GLY A 152 12.41 -14.95 16.24
CA GLY A 152 13.61 -14.11 16.41
C GLY A 152 14.33 -14.38 17.74
N ASN A 153 15.49 -13.79 17.96
CA ASN A 153 16.31 -13.94 19.17
C ASN A 153 16.58 -12.59 19.86
N GLY A 154 15.79 -11.57 19.54
CA GLY A 154 15.82 -10.30 20.26
C GLY A 154 15.27 -10.42 21.67
N SER A 155 15.29 -9.30 22.40
CA SER A 155 14.60 -9.16 23.68
C SER A 155 13.09 -9.34 23.56
N ASP A 156 12.55 -9.08 22.38
CA ASP A 156 11.13 -9.20 22.03
C ASP A 156 10.94 -10.09 20.80
N ASN A 157 9.68 -10.43 20.53
CA ASN A 157 9.28 -11.13 19.31
C ASN A 157 9.43 -10.23 18.08
N GLU A 158 10.41 -10.50 17.22
CA GLU A 158 10.77 -9.65 16.07
C GLU A 158 9.63 -9.54 15.05
N ILE A 159 8.88 -10.63 14.84
CA ILE A 159 7.72 -10.63 13.95
C ILE A 159 6.62 -9.72 14.53
N ARG A 160 6.32 -9.86 15.82
CA ARG A 160 5.31 -9.04 16.49
C ARG A 160 5.69 -7.56 16.45
N GLN A 161 6.95 -7.24 16.73
CA GLN A 161 7.45 -5.87 16.73
C GLN A 161 7.39 -5.25 15.34
N TYR A 162 7.73 -5.99 14.29
CA TYR A 162 7.58 -5.54 12.91
C TYR A 162 6.15 -5.14 12.57
N PHE A 163 5.18 -6.05 12.75
CA PHE A 163 3.79 -5.77 12.39
C PHE A 163 3.19 -4.66 13.24
N LYS A 164 3.50 -4.64 14.55
CA LYS A 164 3.11 -3.55 15.44
C LYS A 164 3.67 -2.21 14.98
N GLY A 165 4.97 -2.17 14.68
CA GLY A 165 5.68 -0.97 14.24
C GLY A 165 5.11 -0.41 12.94
N VAL A 166 4.88 -1.26 11.94
CA VAL A 166 4.29 -0.82 10.66
C VAL A 166 2.86 -0.30 10.86
N VAL A 167 2.05 -0.93 11.71
CA VAL A 167 0.72 -0.40 12.07
C VAL A 167 0.84 0.98 12.73
N ASP A 168 1.74 1.12 13.71
CA ASP A 168 1.95 2.40 14.39
C ASP A 168 2.36 3.50 13.41
N SER A 169 3.34 3.26 12.55
CA SER A 169 3.78 4.23 11.54
C SER A 169 2.68 4.58 10.53
N THR A 170 1.97 3.57 10.03
CA THR A 170 1.00 3.71 8.94
C THR A 170 -0.21 4.56 9.34
N PHE A 171 -0.69 4.37 10.57
CA PHE A 171 -1.92 5.02 11.04
C PHE A 171 -1.67 6.27 11.88
N SER A 172 -0.41 6.55 12.26
CA SER A 172 -0.06 7.77 12.98
C SER A 172 -0.29 9.00 12.11
N HIS A 173 -1.16 9.90 12.58
CA HIS A 173 -1.44 11.22 11.98
C HIS A 173 -1.99 11.21 10.54
N LYS A 174 -2.66 10.12 10.08
CA LYS A 174 -3.31 10.05 8.75
C LYS A 174 -4.82 9.99 8.87
N ASN A 175 -5.54 10.65 7.96
CA ASN A 175 -7.01 10.76 8.08
C ASN A 175 -7.79 10.15 6.92
N SER A 176 -7.17 9.98 5.74
CA SER A 176 -7.83 9.36 4.58
C SER A 176 -7.25 7.99 4.23
N ASN A 177 -8.07 7.13 3.62
CA ASN A 177 -7.62 5.81 3.17
C ASN A 177 -6.51 5.90 2.11
N ASP A 178 -6.51 6.92 1.26
CA ASP A 178 -5.43 7.12 0.27
C ASP A 178 -4.11 7.54 0.90
N GLU A 179 -4.14 8.37 1.96
CA GLU A 179 -2.94 8.69 2.73
C GLU A 179 -2.39 7.47 3.47
N ILE A 180 -3.27 6.69 4.09
CA ILE A 180 -2.90 5.45 4.80
C ILE A 180 -2.32 4.45 3.81
N TYR A 181 -2.92 4.29 2.62
CA TYR A 181 -2.41 3.44 1.55
C TYR A 181 -0.99 3.82 1.13
N LYS A 182 -0.74 5.11 0.87
CA LYS A 182 0.60 5.61 0.49
C LYS A 182 1.60 5.33 1.59
N CYS A 183 1.23 5.61 2.85
CA CYS A 183 2.08 5.37 4.00
C CYS A 183 2.42 3.88 4.15
N LEU A 184 1.42 2.98 4.09
CA LEU A 184 1.66 1.54 4.17
C LEU A 184 2.59 1.07 3.06
N LYS A 185 2.37 1.52 1.82
CA LYS A 185 3.22 1.16 0.69
C LYS A 185 4.66 1.61 0.91
N ASP A 186 4.86 2.84 1.37
CA ASP A 186 6.20 3.39 1.63
C ASP A 186 6.90 2.68 2.80
N GLU A 187 6.19 2.36 3.88
CA GLU A 187 6.71 1.59 5.02
C GLU A 187 7.16 0.17 4.58
N LEU A 188 6.43 -0.46 3.66
CA LEU A 188 6.77 -1.78 3.12
C LEU A 188 7.95 -1.74 2.14
N LEU A 189 8.06 -0.69 1.30
CA LEU A 189 9.10 -0.59 0.27
C LEU A 189 10.41 0.02 0.77
N ASN A 190 10.31 1.17 1.43
CA ASN A 190 11.45 2.03 1.72
C ASN A 190 11.98 1.83 3.13
N ASP A 191 11.23 1.14 3.99
CA ASP A 191 11.59 0.89 5.39
C ASP A 191 12.07 2.17 6.10
N THR A 192 11.37 3.29 5.87
CA THR A 192 11.74 4.63 6.36
C THR A 192 11.90 4.71 7.88
N THR A 193 11.30 3.76 8.57
CA THR A 193 11.21 3.63 10.03
C THR A 193 12.02 2.47 10.58
N LYS A 194 12.77 1.75 9.71
CA LYS A 194 13.68 0.65 10.06
C LYS A 194 12.98 -0.57 10.69
N HIS A 195 11.69 -0.76 10.44
CA HIS A 195 10.95 -1.92 10.92
C HIS A 195 11.47 -3.22 10.32
N TYR A 196 11.79 -3.23 9.01
CA TYR A 196 12.37 -4.41 8.37
C TYR A 196 13.82 -4.67 8.82
N GLU A 197 14.61 -3.62 9.03
CA GLU A 197 15.92 -3.75 9.68
C GLU A 197 15.79 -4.44 11.05
N GLY A 198 14.87 -3.97 11.91
CA GLY A 198 14.56 -4.61 13.19
C GLY A 198 14.13 -6.07 13.03
N LEU A 199 13.18 -6.34 12.13
CA LEU A 199 12.69 -7.69 11.83
C LEU A 199 13.82 -8.65 11.49
N THR A 200 14.88 -8.20 10.82
CA THR A 200 15.94 -9.07 10.30
C THR A 200 17.19 -9.13 11.17
N ALA A 201 17.31 -8.27 12.17
CA ALA A 201 18.53 -8.10 12.96
C ALA A 201 18.92 -9.32 13.80
N ASN A 202 17.95 -9.97 14.47
CA ASN A 202 18.24 -10.97 15.50
C ASN A 202 17.65 -12.34 15.14
N TRP A 203 18.32 -13.09 14.27
CA TRP A 203 17.97 -14.48 13.97
C TRP A 203 19.18 -15.38 14.06
N GLU A 204 19.00 -16.55 14.67
CA GLU A 204 19.98 -17.63 14.56
C GLU A 204 19.94 -18.21 13.14
N ASN A 205 21.13 -18.44 12.58
CA ASN A 205 21.32 -19.11 11.29
C ASN A 205 21.11 -20.62 11.43
#